data_AF-A0A7X4YU64-F1
#
_entry.id   AF-A0A7X4YU64-F1
#
_cell.length_a   1.000
_cell.length_b   1.000
_cell.length_c   1.000
_cell.angle_alpha   90.00
_cell.angle_beta   90.00
_cell.angle_gamma   90.00
#
_symmetry.space_group_name_H-M   'P 1'
#
loop_
_entity.id
_entity.type
_entity.pdbx_description
1 polymer ?
#
loop_
_entity_poly.entity_id
_entity_poly.type
_entity_poly.pdbx_seq_one_letter_code
_entity_poly.pdbx_strand_id
1 'polypeptide(L)'
;MPNTFYKQKERMSTISIHHFEVIRVRFENKEFGIEELQSRLNTAPVPEPQISSFSEKLQDLDDELELILYTQLEASHYQLALNALESFLASLT
;
A
#
# COMPACT_ATOMS: atom_id res chain seq x y z
N MET A 1 31.94 1.10 -15.53
CA MET A 1 31.66 1.46 -14.12
C MET A 1 30.37 0.74 -13.70
N PRO A 2 30.31 0.07 -12.55
CA PRO A 2 29.07 -0.59 -12.12
C PRO A 2 28.02 0.46 -11.77
N ASN A 3 26.82 0.25 -12.29
CA ASN A 3 25.75 1.24 -12.43
C ASN A 3 25.10 1.54 -11.07
N THR A 4 25.63 2.52 -10.33
CA THR A 4 25.18 2.94 -8.99
C THR A 4 23.71 3.40 -8.97
N PHE A 5 23.21 3.93 -10.08
CA PHE A 5 21.81 4.33 -10.25
C PHE A 5 20.82 3.15 -10.12
N TYR A 6 21.17 1.97 -10.64
CA TYR A 6 20.28 0.80 -10.58
C TYR A 6 20.19 0.25 -9.16
N LYS A 7 21.33 0.18 -8.46
CA LYS A 7 21.36 -0.22 -7.04
C LYS A 7 20.63 0.74 -6.11
N GLN A 8 20.58 2.04 -6.43
CA GLN A 8 19.80 3.00 -5.65
C GLN A 8 18.29 2.85 -5.91
N LYS A 9 17.87 2.66 -7.17
CA LYS A 9 16.48 2.40 -7.53
C LYS A 9 15.93 1.12 -6.89
N GLU A 10 16.70 0.03 -6.92
CA GLU A 10 16.32 -1.22 -6.26
C GLU A 10 16.16 -1.05 -4.75
N ARG A 11 17.10 -0.35 -4.09
CA ARG A 11 17.03 -0.08 -2.64
C ARG A 11 15.82 0.78 -2.25
N MET A 12 15.51 1.82 -3.03
CA MET A 12 14.36 2.69 -2.76
C MET A 12 13.03 1.94 -2.96
N SER A 13 12.94 1.10 -3.99
CA SER A 13 11.79 0.21 -4.19
C SER A 13 11.59 -0.75 -3.01
N THR A 14 12.67 -1.38 -2.51
CA THR A 14 12.60 -2.27 -1.34
C THR A 14 12.15 -1.56 -0.06
N ILE A 15 12.60 -0.31 0.16
CA ILE A 15 12.22 0.47 1.35
C ILE A 15 10.72 0.80 1.33
N SER A 16 10.19 1.21 0.17
CA SER A 16 8.77 1.51 0.05
C SER A 16 7.92 0.25 0.20
N ILE A 17 8.27 -0.87 -0.46
CA ILE A 17 7.54 -2.16 -0.28
C ILE A 17 7.54 -2.58 1.19
N HIS A 18 8.67 -2.48 1.88
CA HIS A 18 8.76 -2.81 3.30
C HIS A 18 7.86 -1.93 4.19
N HIS A 19 7.70 -0.65 3.84
CA HIS A 19 6.78 0.25 4.56
C HIS A 19 5.32 -0.22 4.44
N PHE A 20 4.89 -0.62 3.24
CA PHE A 20 3.54 -1.13 3.01
C PHE A 20 3.31 -2.50 3.69
N GLU A 21 4.33 -3.36 3.75
CA GLU A 21 4.26 -4.61 4.52
C GLU A 21 4.07 -4.34 6.02
N VAL A 22 4.76 -3.36 6.58
CA VAL A 22 4.58 -2.95 7.99
C VAL A 22 3.16 -2.43 8.22
N ILE A 23 2.63 -1.61 7.31
CA ILE A 23 1.24 -1.16 7.38
C ILE A 23 0.29 -2.36 7.36
N ARG A 24 0.49 -3.33 6.46
CA ARG A 24 -0.32 -4.56 6.39
C ARG A 24 -0.31 -5.33 7.69
N VAL A 25 0.85 -5.61 8.26
CA VAL A 25 0.96 -6.40 9.50
C VAL A 25 0.27 -5.69 10.67
N ARG A 26 0.43 -4.37 10.78
CA ARG A 26 -0.22 -3.60 11.85
C ARG A 26 -1.74 -3.54 11.66
N PHE A 27 -2.19 -3.45 10.41
CA PHE A 27 -3.61 -3.60 10.09
C PHE A 27 -4.08 -5.03 10.38
N GLU A 28 -3.41 -6.10 9.97
CA GLU A 28 -3.79 -7.48 10.34
C GLU A 28 -3.96 -7.66 11.87
N ASN A 29 -3.10 -7.01 12.65
CA ASN A 29 -3.14 -7.02 14.12
C ASN A 29 -4.20 -6.11 14.75
N LYS A 30 -5.07 -5.43 13.97
CA LYS A 30 -6.13 -4.54 14.48
C LYS A 30 -5.62 -3.37 15.31
N GLU A 31 -4.42 -2.87 15.00
CA GLU A 31 -3.88 -1.68 15.66
C GLU A 31 -4.64 -0.40 15.28
N PHE A 32 -5.30 -0.38 14.12
CA PHE A 32 -6.06 0.76 13.62
C PHE A 32 -7.17 0.35 12.65
N GLY A 33 -8.12 1.26 12.41
CA GLY A 33 -9.25 1.07 11.48
C GLY A 33 -8.92 1.47 10.03
N ILE A 34 -9.88 1.26 9.12
CA ILE A 34 -9.69 1.48 7.68
C ILE A 34 -9.43 2.95 7.33
N GLU A 35 -10.04 3.90 8.05
CA GLU A 35 -9.78 5.33 7.85
C GLU A 35 -8.30 5.68 8.10
N GLU A 36 -7.73 5.13 9.17
CA GLU A 36 -6.31 5.31 9.49
C GLU A 36 -5.42 4.51 8.53
N LEU A 37 -5.86 3.35 8.03
CA LEU A 37 -5.17 2.62 6.96
C LEU A 37 -5.02 3.51 5.72
N GLN A 38 -6.11 4.09 5.20
CA GLN A 38 -6.06 5.01 4.06
C GLN A 38 -5.12 6.19 4.32
N SER A 39 -5.23 6.83 5.48
CA SER A 39 -4.34 7.95 5.84
C SER A 39 -2.86 7.55 5.83
N ARG A 40 -2.52 6.37 6.35
CA ARG A 40 -1.15 5.84 6.35
C ARG A 40 -0.64 5.51 4.96
N LEU A 41 -1.50 4.97 4.08
CA LEU A 41 -1.14 4.67 2.69
C LEU A 41 -0.89 5.95 1.88
N ASN A 42 -1.74 6.97 2.05
CA ASN A 42 -1.64 8.25 1.33
C ASN A 42 -0.48 9.13 1.82
N THR A 43 0.02 8.90 3.02
CA THR A 43 1.19 9.60 3.58
C THR A 43 2.48 8.79 3.48
N ALA A 44 2.42 7.56 2.96
CA ALA A 44 3.58 6.70 2.79
C ALA A 44 4.54 7.28 1.74
N PRO A 45 5.87 7.18 1.96
CA PRO A 45 6.86 7.64 0.99
C PRO A 45 6.80 6.78 -0.29
N VAL A 46 6.39 7.42 -1.39
CA VAL A 46 6.43 6.83 -2.74
C VAL A 46 7.87 6.83 -3.24
N PRO A 47 8.38 5.69 -3.77
CA PRO A 47 9.76 5.62 -4.22
C PRO A 47 9.95 6.44 -5.50
N GLU A 48 10.94 7.35 -5.50
CA GLU A 48 11.40 8.01 -6.73
C GLU A 48 12.38 7.11 -7.53
N PRO A 49 12.39 7.19 -8.87
CA PRO A 49 11.46 7.96 -9.71
C PRO A 49 10.08 7.32 -9.68
N GLN A 50 9.03 8.14 -9.64
CA GLN A 50 7.63 7.70 -9.73
C GLN A 50 7.51 6.69 -10.87
N ILE A 51 7.50 5.41 -10.54
CA ILE A 51 7.15 4.40 -11.52
C ILE A 51 5.66 4.66 -11.71
N SER A 52 5.24 5.14 -12.87
CA SER A 52 3.84 5.54 -13.11
C SER A 52 2.86 4.46 -12.65
N SER A 53 3.24 3.19 -12.86
CA SER A 53 2.48 2.02 -12.42
C SER A 53 2.38 1.87 -10.89
N PHE A 54 3.34 2.35 -10.11
CA PHE A 54 3.26 2.33 -8.64
C PHE A 54 2.22 3.33 -8.14
N SER A 55 2.26 4.56 -8.67
CA SER A 55 1.29 5.60 -8.29
C SER A 55 -0.13 5.22 -8.70
N GLU A 56 -0.30 4.64 -9.90
CA GLU A 56 -1.59 4.11 -10.36
C GLU A 56 -2.12 3.02 -9.41
N LYS A 57 -1.29 2.03 -9.06
CA LYS A 57 -1.68 0.96 -8.12
C LYS A 57 -2.03 1.48 -6.72
N LEU A 58 -1.36 2.53 -6.26
CA LEU A 58 -1.65 3.14 -4.96
C LEU A 58 -3.00 3.88 -5.01
N GLN A 59 -3.30 4.55 -6.12
CA GLN A 59 -4.61 5.17 -6.33
C GLN A 59 -5.72 4.13 -6.42
N ASP A 60 -5.52 3.03 -7.16
CA ASP A 60 -6.49 1.94 -7.26
C ASP A 60 -6.82 1.35 -5.87
N LEU A 61 -5.81 1.22 -5.00
CA LEU A 61 -5.99 0.77 -3.62
C LEU A 61 -6.79 1.80 -2.80
N ASP A 62 -6.50 3.10 -2.94
CA ASP A 62 -7.22 4.14 -2.21
C ASP A 62 -8.72 4.16 -2.57
N ASP A 63 -9.03 4.06 -3.86
CA ASP A 63 -10.40 3.98 -4.40
C ASP A 63 -11.15 2.73 -3.88
N GLU A 64 -10.47 1.58 -3.81
CA GLU A 64 -11.05 0.34 -3.27
C GLU A 64 -11.37 0.46 -1.78
N LEU A 65 -10.47 1.08 -1.00
CA LEU A 65 -10.70 1.34 0.42
C LEU A 65 -11.84 2.34 0.65
N GLU A 66 -11.98 3.35 -0.20
CA GLU A 66 -13.10 4.32 -0.14
C GLU A 66 -14.43 3.62 -0.42
N LEU A 67 -14.46 2.73 -1.42
CA LEU A 67 -15.63 1.92 -1.74
C LEU A 67 -16.02 1.00 -0.57
N ILE A 68 -15.05 0.39 0.10
CA ILE A 68 -15.28 -0.46 1.28
C ILE A 68 -15.88 0.37 2.42
N LEU A 69 -15.36 1.58 2.68
CA LEU A 69 -15.93 2.48 3.69
C LEU A 69 -17.37 2.91 3.33
N TYR A 70 -17.63 3.19 2.07
CA TYR A 70 -18.93 3.69 1.60
C TYR A 70 -20.02 2.61 1.60
N THR A 71 -19.67 1.35 1.36
CA THR A 71 -20.66 0.26 1.18
C THR A 71 -21.29 -0.24 2.49
N GLN A 72 -20.86 0.23 3.67
CA GLN A 72 -21.49 0.00 4.99
C GLN A 72 -21.83 -1.46 5.36
N LEU A 73 -21.19 -2.46 4.73
CA LEU A 73 -21.22 -3.86 5.16
C LEU A 73 -20.26 -4.05 6.34
N GLU A 74 -20.63 -3.47 7.49
CA GLU A 74 -19.78 -3.34 8.69
C GLU A 74 -19.11 -4.65 9.13
N ALA A 75 -19.75 -5.80 8.88
CA ALA A 75 -19.23 -7.11 9.29
C ALA A 75 -17.98 -7.55 8.48
N SER A 76 -17.74 -6.99 7.29
CA SER A 76 -16.75 -7.50 6.34
C SER A 76 -15.68 -6.49 5.93
N HIS A 77 -15.81 -5.21 6.32
CA HIS A 77 -14.89 -4.16 5.87
C HIS A 77 -13.42 -4.51 6.14
N TYR A 78 -13.16 -5.12 7.30
CA TYR A 78 -11.80 -5.48 7.71
C TYR A 78 -11.13 -6.47 6.77
N GLN A 79 -11.85 -7.55 6.44
CA GLN A 79 -11.32 -8.60 5.58
C GLN A 79 -11.18 -8.10 4.14
N LEU A 80 -12.13 -7.27 3.67
CA LEU A 80 -12.06 -6.67 2.34
C LEU A 80 -10.84 -5.75 2.22
N ALA A 81 -10.60 -4.90 3.22
CA ALA A 81 -9.43 -4.00 3.24
C ALA A 81 -8.10 -4.78 3.31
N LEU A 82 -8.06 -5.90 4.05
CA LEU A 82 -6.89 -6.79 4.06
C LEU A 82 -6.63 -7.39 2.68
N ASN A 83 -7.67 -7.91 2.02
CA ASN A 83 -7.54 -8.50 0.69
C ASN A 83 -7.07 -7.49 -0.37
N ALA A 84 -7.59 -6.26 -0.31
CA ALA A 84 -7.16 -5.16 -1.18
C ALA A 84 -5.68 -4.84 -0.98
N LEU A 85 -5.24 -4.73 0.28
CA LEU A 85 -3.85 -4.45 0.63
C LEU A 85 -2.89 -5.59 0.25
N GLU A 86 -3.30 -6.85 0.40
CA GLU A 86 -2.56 -8.02 -0.07
C GLU A 86 -2.41 -8.03 -1.59
N SER A 87 -3.48 -7.73 -2.32
CA SER A 87 -3.48 -7.68 -3.78
C SER A 87 -2.56 -6.57 -4.31
N PHE A 88 -2.60 -5.40 -3.67
CA PHE A 88 -1.68 -4.31 -3.95
C PHE A 88 -0.22 -4.76 -3.77
N LEU A 89 0.13 -5.31 -2.61
CA LEU A 89 1.49 -5.78 -2.32
C LEU A 89 1.96 -6.86 -3.30
N ALA A 90 1.11 -7.83 -3.65
CA ALA A 90 1.41 -8.86 -4.62
C ALA A 90 1.65 -8.28 -6.03
N SER A 91 1.02 -7.16 -6.36
CA SER A 91 1.26 -6.48 -7.63
C SER A 91 2.60 -5.73 -7.67
N LEU A 92 3.24 -5.46 -6.51
CA LEU A 92 4.52 -4.76 -6.42
C LEU A 92 5.73 -5.68 -6.53
N THR A 93 5.54 -6.99 -6.33
CA THR A 93 6.55 -8.06 -6.41
C THR A 93 6.56 -8.74 -7.77
#